data_AF-A0A6G0M4C4-F1
#
_entry.id   AF-A0A6G0M4C4-F1
#
_cell.length_a   1.000
_cell.length_b   1.000
_cell.length_c   1.000
_cell.angle_alpha   90.00
_cell.angle_beta   90.00
_cell.angle_gamma   90.00
#
_symmetry.space_group_name_H-M   'P 1'
#
loop_
_entity.id
_entity.type
_entity.pdbx_description
1 polymer ?
#
loop_
_entity_poly.entity_id
_entity_poly.type
_entity_poly.pdbx_seq_one_letter_code
_entity_poly.pdbx_strand_id
1 'polypeptide(L)' 'MSRFRLDSDGDAEMTVPQPVYEYIGPPKLVDWDQASLVKWRRAREQYEENIHE' A
#
# COMPACT_ATOMS: atom_id res chain seq x y z
N MET A 1 -20.35 -21.63 10.29
CA MET A 1 -19.76 -21.16 11.56
C MET A 1 -19.03 -19.87 11.27
N SER A 2 -19.31 -18.79 12.01
CA SER A 2 -18.65 -17.50 11.82
C SER A 2 -17.16 -17.64 12.14
N ARG A 3 -16.33 -17.02 11.31
CA ARG A 3 -14.85 -17.06 11.36
C ARG A 3 -14.26 -16.12 12.41
N PHE A 4 -15.12 -15.42 13.14
CA PHE A 4 -14.75 -14.42 14.13
C PHE A 4 -15.52 -14.66 15.43
N ARG A 5 -14.85 -14.43 16.56
CA ARG A 5 -15.51 -14.34 17.87
C ARG A 5 -16.25 -13.03 17.93
N LEU A 6 -17.45 -13.05 18.52
CA LEU A 6 -18.26 -11.87 18.72
C LEU A 6 -18.35 -11.59 20.21
N ASP A 7 -18.36 -10.31 20.59
CA ASP A 7 -18.58 -9.88 21.96
C ASP A 7 -20.07 -9.95 22.35
N SER A 8 -20.40 -9.51 23.56
CA SER A 8 -21.78 -9.53 24.07
C SER A 8 -22.74 -8.63 23.28
N ASP A 9 -22.21 -7.63 22.59
CA ASP A 9 -22.99 -6.69 21.78
C ASP A 9 -23.11 -7.17 20.32
N GLY A 10 -22.42 -8.26 19.97
CA GLY A 10 -22.43 -8.89 18.66
C GLY A 10 -21.38 -8.35 17.70
N ASP A 11 -20.49 -7.48 18.17
CA ASP A 11 -19.37 -6.95 17.41
C ASP A 11 -18.21 -7.94 17.37
N ALA A 12 -17.38 -7.85 16.33
CA ALA A 12 -16.23 -8.75 16.20
C ALA A 12 -15.15 -8.43 17.24
N GLU A 13 -14.79 -9.41 18.06
CA GLU A 13 -13.69 -9.28 19.00
C GLU A 13 -12.36 -9.12 18.25
N MET A 14 -11.75 -7.95 18.40
CA MET A 14 -10.46 -7.58 17.81
C MET A 14 -9.30 -7.91 18.75
N THR A 15 -8.99 -9.19 18.90
CA THR A 15 -7.94 -9.67 19.83
C THR A 15 -6.50 -9.52 19.31
N VAL A 16 -6.34 -9.29 18.01
CA VAL A 16 -5.03 -9.11 17.36
C VAL A 16 -4.89 -7.64 16.95
N PRO A 17 -3.75 -6.98 17.26
CA PRO A 17 -3.47 -5.66 16.74
C PRO A 17 -3.58 -5.64 15.22
N GLN A 18 -4.34 -4.69 14.69
CA GLN A 18 -4.45 -4.57 13.23
C GLN A 18 -3.08 -4.19 12.65
N PRO A 19 -2.69 -4.78 11.51
CA PRO A 19 -1.47 -4.36 10.84
C PRO A 19 -1.62 -2.88 10.43
N VAL A 20 -0.59 -2.10 10.71
CA VAL A 20 -0.46 -0.72 10.25
C VAL A 20 0.51 -0.73 9.08
N TYR A 21 0.07 -0.20 7.94
CA TYR A 21 0.90 -0.11 6.74
C TYR A 21 1.30 1.35 6.49
N GLU A 22 2.51 1.56 5.98
CA GLU A 22 2.94 2.86 5.47
C GLU A 22 2.44 3.07 4.04
N TYR A 23 1.99 4.29 3.73
CA TYR A 23 1.62 4.66 2.38
C TYR A 23 2.84 5.15 1.59
N ILE A 24 3.27 4.34 0.63
CA ILE A 24 4.26 4.73 -0.38
C ILE A 24 3.49 5.18 -1.62
N GLY A 25 3.69 6.43 -2.05
CA GLY A 25 3.01 6.99 -3.22
C GLY A 25 3.73 6.70 -4.54
N PRO A 26 3.02 6.46 -5.65
CA PRO A 26 3.64 6.23 -6.94
C PRO A 26 4.33 7.50 -7.47
N PRO A 27 5.38 7.37 -8.31
CA PRO A 27 6.04 8.52 -8.92
C PRO A 27 5.10 9.24 -9.89
N LYS A 28 5.14 10.57 -9.87
CA LYS A 28 4.36 11.42 -10.77
C LYS A 28 5.10 11.68 -12.07
N LEU A 29 4.41 11.54 -13.19
CA LEU A 29 4.93 11.96 -14.48
C LEU A 29 4.73 13.48 -14.62
N VAL A 30 5.81 14.21 -14.85
CA VAL A 30 5.80 15.68 -14.89
C VAL A 30 5.61 16.24 -16.29
N ASP A 31 6.07 15.53 -17.32
CA ASP A 31 5.92 15.87 -18.73
C ASP A 31 6.16 14.59 -19.58
N TRP A 32 5.83 14.65 -20.87
CA TRP A 32 5.98 13.58 -21.85
C TRP A 32 7.25 13.69 -22.70
N ASP A 33 8.14 14.63 -22.38
CA ASP A 33 9.46 14.68 -23.01
C ASP A 33 10.31 13.46 -22.62
N GLN A 34 11.31 13.17 -23.46
CA GLN A 34 12.14 11.97 -23.30
C GLN A 34 12.87 11.93 -21.95
N ALA A 35 13.36 13.05 -21.44
CA ALA A 35 14.09 13.09 -20.18
C ALA A 35 13.15 12.84 -18.99
N SER A 36 11.94 13.42 -19.02
CA SER A 36 10.91 13.18 -18.01
C SER A 36 10.44 11.72 -17.99
N LEU A 37 10.25 11.10 -19.16
CA LEU A 37 9.87 9.69 -19.26
C LEU A 37 10.95 8.74 -18.70
N VAL A 38 12.23 8.98 -19.04
CA VAL A 38 13.34 8.17 -18.52
C VAL A 38 13.44 8.29 -17.00
N LYS A 39 13.30 9.51 -16.46
CA LYS A 39 13.35 9.75 -15.01
C LYS A 39 12.17 9.08 -14.30
N TRP A 40 10.95 9.21 -14.85
CA TRP A 40 9.76 8.59 -14.29
C TRP A 40 9.87 7.06 -14.28
N ARG A 41 10.37 6.46 -15.37
CA ARG A 41 10.55 5.00 -15.46
C ARG A 41 11.47 4.48 -14.36
N ARG A 42 12.63 5.12 -14.13
CA ARG A 42 13.55 4.72 -13.06
C ARG A 42 12.92 4.83 -11.68
N ALA A 43 12.20 5.93 -11.42
CA ALA A 43 11.49 6.12 -10.17
C ALA A 43 10.36 5.09 -9.98
N ARG A 44 9.76 4.61 -11.08
CA ARG A 44 8.71 3.58 -11.06
C ARG A 44 9.28 2.21 -10.73
N GLU A 45 10.41 1.84 -11.31
CA GLU A 45 11.12 0.60 -10.98
C GLU A 45 11.47 0.55 -9.49
N GLN A 46 12.02 1.64 -8.94
CA GLN A 46 12.33 1.72 -7.50
C GLN A 46 11.07 1.71 -6.60
N TYR A 47 9.99 2.36 -7.04
CA TYR A 47 8.72 2.30 -6.30
C TYR A 47 8.19 0.87 -6.20
N GLU A 48 8.29 0.09 -7.29
CA GLU A 48 7.84 -1.30 -7.31
C GLU A 48 8.68 -2.18 -6.37
N GLU A 49 10.00 -1.99 -6.33
CA GLU A 49 10.87 -2.66 -5.35
C GLU A 49 10.44 -2.34 -3.91
N ASN A 50 10.19 -1.08 -3.58
CA ASN A 50 9.86 -0.64 -2.21
C ASN A 50 8.48 -1.12 -1.71
N ILE A 51 7.51 -1.41 -2.60
CA ILE A 51 6.19 -1.92 -2.18
C ILE A 51 6.13 -3.45 -2.12
N HIS A 52 7.17 -4.13 -2.60
CA HIS A 52 7.29 -5.59 -2.56
C HIS A 52 8.03 -6.10 -1.30
N GLU A 53 8.78 -5.23 -0.60
CA GLU A 53 9.33 -5.46 0.74
C GLU A 53 8.28 -5.32 1.85
#